data_AF-A0A2I1HQP0-F1
#
_entry.id   AF-A0A2I1HQP0-F1
#
_cell.length_a   1.000
_cell.length_b   1.000
_cell.length_c   1.000
_cell.angle_alpha   90.00
_cell.angle_beta   90.00
_cell.angle_gamma   90.00
#
_symmetry.space_group_name_H-M   'P 1'
#
loop_
_entity.id
_entity.type
_entity.pdbx_description
1 polymer ?
#
loop_
_entity_poly.entity_id
_entity_poly.type
_entity_poly.pdbx_seq_one_letter_code
_entity_poly.pdbx_strand_id
1 'polypeptide(L)'
;MEQQRVVSNDLIDLSKRLFNKLEIKNALSEYRDWISFFNKRLRGQVGDFNVWSKAQSAIYNKVENSIANYSTSERDYVLQLETVLTNVHMTLEEYEILILMKFKSNCEFHGDRSKTRTEAKEKLNSFPNNMEGFKNALEKLFVALDLFESGNN
;
A
#
# COMPACT_ATOMS: atom_id res chain seq x y z
N MET A 1 -36.22 -22.86 -21.00
CA MET A 1 -35.59 -21.65 -21.61
C MET A 1 -35.28 -20.57 -20.56
N GLU A 2 -36.19 -20.27 -19.63
CA GLU A 2 -35.97 -19.29 -18.55
C GLU A 2 -34.71 -19.53 -17.71
N GLN A 3 -34.57 -20.72 -17.11
CA GLN A 3 -33.44 -21.04 -16.20
C GLN A 3 -32.08 -20.98 -16.90
N GLN A 4 -32.01 -21.41 -18.16
CA GLN A 4 -30.78 -21.38 -18.95
C GLN A 4 -30.36 -19.94 -19.31
N ARG A 5 -31.33 -19.02 -19.50
CA ARG A 5 -31.08 -17.59 -19.71
C ARG A 5 -30.61 -16.89 -18.42
N VAL A 6 -31.17 -17.26 -17.26
CA VAL A 6 -30.75 -16.74 -15.95
C VAL A 6 -29.31 -17.13 -15.63
N VAL A 7 -28.95 -18.41 -15.77
CA VAL A 7 -27.58 -18.91 -15.58
C VAL A 7 -26.58 -18.20 -16.50
N SER A 8 -26.98 -17.91 -17.75
CA SER A 8 -26.14 -17.18 -18.70
C SER A 8 -25.90 -15.73 -18.29
N ASN A 9 -26.93 -15.03 -17.81
CA ASN A 9 -26.81 -13.64 -17.34
C ASN A 9 -25.95 -13.52 -16.08
N ASP A 10 -26.09 -14.47 -15.15
CA ASP A 10 -25.28 -14.50 -13.92
C ASP A 10 -23.78 -14.73 -14.24
N LEU A 11 -23.48 -15.59 -15.22
CA LEU A 11 -22.11 -15.81 -15.70
C LEU A 11 -21.50 -14.57 -16.36
N ILE A 12 -22.29 -13.82 -17.13
CA ILE A 12 -21.86 -12.57 -17.76
C ILE A 12 -21.58 -11.51 -16.69
N ASP A 13 -22.45 -11.36 -15.69
CA ASP A 13 -22.26 -10.42 -14.60
C ASP A 13 -21.02 -10.78 -13.74
N LEU A 14 -20.86 -12.07 -13.42
CA LEU A 14 -19.67 -12.56 -12.72
C LEU A 14 -18.38 -12.26 -13.51
N SER A 15 -18.39 -12.48 -14.82
CA SER A 15 -17.25 -12.20 -15.69
C SER A 15 -16.90 -10.72 -15.68
N LYS A 16 -17.89 -9.82 -15.80
CA LYS A 16 -17.66 -8.36 -15.71
C LYS A 16 -17.07 -7.94 -14.38
N ARG A 17 -17.57 -8.48 -13.26
CA ARG A 17 -17.02 -8.21 -11.93
C ARG A 17 -15.58 -8.69 -11.78
N LEU A 18 -15.26 -9.87 -12.32
CA LEU A 18 -13.90 -10.41 -12.32
C LEU A 18 -12.95 -9.57 -13.18
N PHE A 19 -13.37 -9.20 -14.40
CA PHE A 19 -12.60 -8.32 -15.28
C PHE A 19 -12.33 -6.96 -14.62
N ASN A 20 -13.36 -6.30 -14.09
CA ASN A 20 -13.20 -5.03 -13.38
C ASN A 20 -12.24 -5.17 -12.17
N LYS A 21 -12.34 -6.26 -11.41
CA LYS A 21 -11.42 -6.51 -10.28
C LYS A 21 -9.98 -6.70 -10.75
N LEU A 22 -9.76 -7.40 -11.86
CA LEU A 22 -8.43 -7.56 -12.46
C LEU A 22 -7.87 -6.25 -13.00
N GLU A 23 -8.67 -5.45 -13.70
CA GLU A 23 -8.27 -4.13 -14.20
C GLU A 23 -7.89 -3.19 -13.05
N ILE A 24 -8.70 -3.15 -11.99
CA ILE A 24 -8.39 -2.37 -10.77
C ILE A 24 -7.10 -2.86 -10.13
N LYS A 25 -6.92 -4.17 -9.96
CA LYS A 25 -5.68 -4.73 -9.40
C LYS A 25 -4.47 -4.36 -10.24
N ASN A 26 -4.55 -4.50 -11.56
CA ASN A 26 -3.46 -4.17 -12.47
C ASN A 26 -3.08 -2.69 -12.36
N ALA A 27 -4.07 -1.79 -12.41
CA ALA A 27 -3.83 -0.36 -12.22
C ALA A 27 -3.20 -0.06 -10.85
N LEU A 28 -3.76 -0.63 -9.77
CA LEU A 28 -3.21 -0.47 -8.41
C LEU A 28 -1.79 -1.02 -8.28
N SER A 29 -1.43 -2.09 -8.98
CA SER A 29 -0.06 -2.63 -8.96
C SER A 29 0.91 -1.73 -9.71
N GLU A 30 0.57 -1.37 -10.94
CA GLU A 30 1.45 -0.63 -11.85
C GLU A 30 1.77 0.77 -11.32
N TYR A 31 0.73 1.54 -10.96
CA TYR A 31 0.91 2.91 -10.53
C TYR A 31 1.45 3.03 -9.11
N ARG A 32 1.30 2.01 -8.24
CA ARG A 32 1.92 1.99 -6.90
C ARG A 32 3.44 2.13 -6.97
N ASP A 33 4.05 1.51 -7.97
CA ASP A 33 5.50 1.54 -8.12
C ASP A 33 5.96 2.92 -8.62
N TRP A 34 5.21 3.54 -9.56
CA TRP A 34 5.43 4.93 -9.98
C TRP A 34 5.26 5.94 -8.84
N ILE A 35 4.24 5.79 -8.00
CA ILE A 35 4.06 6.62 -6.79
C ILE A 35 5.26 6.43 -5.84
N SER A 36 5.78 5.21 -5.70
CA SER A 36 6.95 4.95 -4.87
C SER A 36 8.22 5.59 -5.45
N PHE A 37 8.40 5.60 -6.77
CA PHE A 37 9.48 6.33 -7.42
C PHE A 37 9.34 7.85 -7.25
N PHE A 38 8.12 8.38 -7.36
CA PHE A 38 7.83 9.79 -7.13
C PHE A 38 8.17 10.20 -5.69
N ASN A 39 7.71 9.46 -4.69
CA ASN A 39 8.01 9.74 -3.27
C ASN A 39 9.51 9.76 -2.97
N LYS A 40 10.30 8.89 -3.60
CA LYS A 40 11.77 8.91 -3.45
C LYS A 40 12.38 10.21 -3.98
N ARG A 41 11.91 10.70 -5.13
CA ARG A 41 12.38 11.97 -5.71
C ARG A 41 11.90 13.15 -4.87
N LEU A 42 10.64 13.15 -4.47
CA LEU A 42 10.03 14.20 -3.65
C LEU A 42 10.75 14.34 -2.31
N ARG A 43 11.07 13.22 -1.64
CA ARG A 43 11.92 13.21 -0.43
C ARG A 43 13.26 13.91 -0.66
N GLY A 44 13.91 13.67 -1.81
CA GLY A 44 15.15 14.32 -2.17
C GLY A 44 15.01 15.84 -2.35
N GLN A 45 13.86 16.29 -2.87
CA GLN A 45 13.56 17.72 -3.06
C GLN A 45 13.19 18.44 -1.76
N VAL A 46 12.56 17.76 -0.81
CA VAL A 46 12.32 18.31 0.54
C VAL A 46 13.63 18.58 1.27
N GLY A 47 14.67 17.76 1.03
CA GLY A 47 16.03 17.97 1.56
C GLY A 47 16.19 17.65 3.05
N ASP A 48 15.17 17.95 3.87
CA ASP A 48 15.12 17.62 5.29
C ASP A 48 14.37 16.30 5.55
N PHE A 49 15.07 15.34 6.17
CA PHE A 49 14.52 14.03 6.48
C PHE A 49 13.37 14.07 7.49
N ASN A 50 13.47 14.91 8.50
CA ASN A 50 12.45 15.04 9.55
C ASN A 50 11.18 15.69 8.99
N VAL A 51 11.33 16.73 8.15
CA VAL A 51 10.20 17.35 7.43
C VAL A 51 9.49 16.33 6.57
N TRP A 52 10.24 15.59 5.73
CA TRP A 52 9.67 14.52 4.91
C TRP A 52 8.95 13.47 5.75
N SER A 53 9.60 12.96 6.80
CA SER A 53 9.05 11.88 7.62
C SER A 53 7.74 12.30 8.30
N LYS A 54 7.69 13.51 8.85
CA LYS A 54 6.49 14.00 9.55
C LYS A 54 5.36 14.36 8.59
N ALA A 55 5.67 15.03 7.47
CA ALA A 55 4.68 15.34 6.44
C ALA A 55 4.08 14.06 5.83
N GLN A 56 4.94 13.08 5.51
CA GLN A 56 4.50 11.79 5.00
C GLN A 56 3.62 11.07 6.03
N SER A 57 4.03 11.02 7.29
CA SER A 57 3.22 10.39 8.36
C SER A 57 1.84 11.04 8.49
N ALA A 58 1.78 12.38 8.46
CA ALA A 58 0.52 13.13 8.56
C ALA A 58 -0.43 12.80 7.39
N ILE A 59 0.09 12.78 6.15
CA ILE A 59 -0.70 12.46 4.95
C ILE A 59 -1.19 11.01 4.99
N TYR A 60 -0.33 10.06 5.34
CA TYR A 60 -0.73 8.66 5.46
C TYR A 60 -1.80 8.47 6.54
N ASN A 61 -1.64 9.10 7.71
CA ASN A 61 -2.63 9.06 8.78
C ASN A 61 -3.98 9.66 8.32
N LYS A 62 -3.95 10.82 7.65
CA LYS A 62 -5.13 11.46 7.09
C LYS A 62 -5.88 10.53 6.14
N VAL A 63 -5.16 9.95 5.19
CA VAL A 63 -5.70 9.05 4.16
C VAL A 63 -6.25 7.76 4.76
N GLU A 64 -5.50 7.12 5.65
CA GLU A 64 -5.88 5.85 6.27
C GLU A 64 -7.11 5.98 7.17
N ASN A 65 -7.17 7.06 7.95
CA ASN A 65 -8.27 7.29 8.89
C ASN A 65 -9.37 8.21 8.35
N SER A 66 -9.30 8.59 7.07
CA SER A 66 -10.25 9.50 6.41
C SER A 66 -10.47 10.81 7.20
N ILE A 67 -9.40 11.35 7.79
CA ILE A 67 -9.44 12.59 8.58
C ILE A 67 -9.55 13.79 7.63
N ALA A 68 -10.38 14.78 7.98
CA ALA A 68 -10.57 15.95 7.12
C ALA A 68 -9.36 16.90 7.12
N ASN A 69 -8.72 17.11 8.27
CA ASN A 69 -7.71 18.14 8.48
C ASN A 69 -6.46 17.62 9.21
N TYR A 70 -5.31 18.24 8.92
CA TYR A 70 -4.07 18.05 9.66
C TYR A 70 -4.13 18.73 11.04
N SER A 71 -3.50 18.10 12.04
CA SER A 71 -3.32 18.70 13.35
C SER A 71 -2.37 19.90 13.29
N THR A 72 -2.43 20.79 14.30
CA THR A 72 -1.59 21.99 14.36
C THR A 72 -0.10 21.67 14.28
N SER A 73 0.35 20.59 14.92
CA SER A 73 1.75 20.15 14.90
C SER A 73 2.21 19.54 13.58
N GLU A 74 1.28 19.13 12.72
CA GLU A 74 1.58 18.56 11.40
C GLU A 74 1.61 19.61 10.28
N ARG A 75 0.84 20.70 10.44
CA ARG A 75 0.64 21.72 9.39
C ARG A 75 1.93 22.29 8.84
N ASP A 76 2.89 22.66 9.68
CA ASP A 76 4.15 23.25 9.23
C ASP A 76 4.97 22.29 8.36
N TYR A 77 4.91 20.98 8.65
CA TYR A 77 5.59 19.96 7.85
C TYR A 77 4.87 19.73 6.52
N VAL A 78 3.53 19.71 6.55
CA VAL A 78 2.71 19.54 5.35
C VAL A 78 2.84 20.73 4.40
N LEU A 79 2.85 21.97 4.91
CA LEU A 79 3.04 23.19 4.11
C LEU A 79 4.41 23.22 3.40
N GLN A 80 5.46 22.74 4.07
CA GLN A 80 6.78 22.60 3.45
C GLN A 80 6.75 21.59 2.30
N LEU A 81 6.07 20.46 2.48
CA LEU A 81 5.89 19.48 1.41
C LEU A 81 5.05 20.06 0.25
N GLU A 82 3.97 20.78 0.55
CA GLU A 82 3.11 21.45 -0.43
C GLU A 82 3.86 22.46 -1.29
N THR A 83 4.80 23.20 -0.68
CA THR A 83 5.70 24.12 -1.41
C THR A 83 6.52 23.36 -2.45
N VAL A 84 7.06 22.19 -2.09
CA VAL A 84 7.83 21.35 -3.01
C VAL A 84 6.93 20.73 -4.09
N LEU A 85 5.71 20.30 -3.74
CA LEU A 85 4.72 19.78 -4.69
C LEU A 85 4.32 20.83 -5.74
N THR A 86 4.18 22.08 -5.32
CA THR A 86 3.87 23.21 -6.22
C THR A 86 4.93 23.36 -7.32
N ASN A 87 6.22 23.13 -6.99
CA ASN A 87 7.32 23.20 -7.96
C ASN A 87 7.22 22.13 -9.06
N VAL A 88 6.45 21.06 -8.84
CA VAL A 88 6.19 20.00 -9.82
C VAL A 88 4.75 20.02 -10.33
N HIS A 89 4.05 21.14 -10.17
CA HIS A 89 2.67 21.34 -10.60
C HIS A 89 1.69 20.31 -10.04
N MET A 90 1.91 19.89 -8.79
CA MET A 90 1.04 18.98 -8.06
C MET A 90 0.46 19.69 -6.84
N THR A 91 -0.85 19.59 -6.66
CA THR A 91 -1.52 20.04 -5.44
C THR A 91 -1.35 19.03 -4.31
N LEU A 92 -1.52 19.48 -3.07
CA LEU A 92 -1.53 18.57 -1.93
C LEU A 92 -2.66 17.53 -2.04
N GLU A 93 -3.84 17.92 -2.52
CA GLU A 93 -4.99 17.02 -2.70
C GLU A 93 -4.71 15.92 -3.73
N GLU A 94 -4.11 16.26 -4.87
CA GLU A 94 -3.70 15.26 -5.87
C GLU A 94 -2.67 14.29 -5.30
N TYR A 95 -1.73 14.79 -4.50
CA TYR A 95 -0.76 13.93 -3.83
C TYR A 95 -1.43 13.02 -2.80
N GLU A 96 -2.40 13.50 -2.01
CA GLU A 96 -3.20 12.67 -1.10
C GLU A 96 -3.94 11.55 -1.86
N ILE A 97 -4.48 11.82 -3.06
CA ILE A 97 -5.10 10.81 -3.94
C ILE A 97 -4.09 9.75 -4.36
N LEU A 98 -2.85 10.13 -4.69
CA LEU A 98 -1.78 9.16 -4.99
C LEU A 98 -1.46 8.29 -3.76
N ILE A 99 -1.39 8.87 -2.57
CA ILE A 99 -1.18 8.10 -1.33
C ILE A 99 -2.36 7.17 -1.05
N LEU A 100 -3.60 7.61 -1.29
CA LEU A 100 -4.80 6.77 -1.20
C LEU A 100 -4.75 5.59 -2.19
N MET A 101 -4.31 5.82 -3.42
CA MET A 101 -4.14 4.76 -4.41
C MET A 101 -3.13 3.72 -3.93
N LYS A 102 -1.98 4.17 -3.40
CA LYS A 102 -0.97 3.29 -2.82
C LYS A 102 -1.50 2.53 -1.59
N PHE A 103 -2.29 3.19 -0.74
CA PHE A 103 -2.96 2.57 0.41
C PHE A 103 -3.92 1.46 -0.04
N LYS A 104 -4.82 1.76 -1.01
CA LYS A 104 -5.76 0.78 -1.58
C LYS A 104 -5.04 -0.40 -2.23
N SER A 105 -3.96 -0.15 -2.96
CA SER A 105 -3.11 -1.20 -3.53
C SER A 105 -2.59 -2.12 -2.42
N ASN A 106 -2.02 -1.56 -1.35
CA ASN A 106 -1.53 -2.37 -0.24
C ASN A 106 -2.65 -3.23 0.39
N CYS A 107 -3.85 -2.68 0.61
CA CYS A 107 -4.99 -3.45 1.13
C CYS A 107 -5.43 -4.57 0.19
N GLU A 108 -5.54 -4.30 -1.11
CA GLU A 108 -6.01 -5.27 -2.11
C GLU A 108 -5.01 -6.41 -2.37
N PHE A 109 -3.71 -6.14 -2.29
CA PHE A 109 -2.66 -7.13 -2.52
C PHE A 109 -2.25 -7.89 -1.25
N HIS A 110 -2.20 -7.22 -0.10
CA HIS A 110 -1.74 -7.83 1.14
C HIS A 110 -2.87 -8.32 2.05
N GLY A 111 -4.13 -7.99 1.77
CA GLY A 111 -5.26 -8.28 2.64
C GLY A 111 -5.23 -7.45 3.92
N ASP A 112 -5.96 -7.89 4.95
CA ASP A 112 -5.98 -7.21 6.25
C ASP A 112 -4.54 -7.04 6.79
N ARG A 113 -4.20 -5.80 7.17
CA ARG A 113 -2.90 -5.43 7.77
C ARG A 113 -2.70 -6.09 9.13
N SER A 114 -3.75 -6.69 9.69
CA SER A 114 -3.73 -7.44 10.94
C SER A 114 -3.03 -8.80 10.86
N LYS A 115 -2.57 -9.24 9.67
CA LYS A 115 -1.88 -10.53 9.55
C LYS A 115 -0.70 -10.60 10.50
N THR A 116 -0.86 -11.44 11.50
CA THR A 116 0.14 -11.70 12.53
C THR A 116 1.36 -12.35 11.91
N ARG A 117 2.52 -12.22 12.56
CA ARG A 117 3.73 -12.93 12.15
C ARG A 117 3.49 -14.44 12.02
N THR A 118 2.70 -15.01 12.92
CA THR A 118 2.31 -16.43 12.90
C THR A 118 1.60 -16.81 11.61
N GLU A 119 0.57 -16.05 11.21
CA GLU A 119 -0.15 -16.29 9.95
C GLU A 119 0.73 -16.13 8.71
N ALA A 120 1.70 -15.21 8.76
CA ALA A 120 2.69 -15.05 7.68
C ALA A 120 3.65 -16.24 7.61
N LYS A 121 4.08 -16.79 8.75
CA LYS A 121 4.95 -17.96 8.86
C LYS A 121 4.24 -19.23 8.38
N GLU A 122 2.97 -19.43 8.75
CA GLU A 122 2.16 -20.57 8.30
C GLU A 122 2.01 -20.62 6.77
N LYS A 123 1.96 -19.47 6.10
CA LYS A 123 1.89 -19.39 4.63
C LYS A 123 3.18 -19.82 3.92
N LEU A 124 4.32 -19.91 4.61
CA LEU A 124 5.52 -20.52 4.02
C LEU A 124 5.33 -22.01 3.74
N ASN A 125 4.38 -22.68 4.40
CA ASN A 125 4.09 -24.08 4.13
C ASN A 125 3.45 -24.28 2.76
N SER A 126 2.76 -23.26 2.22
CA SER A 126 2.18 -23.27 0.88
C SER A 126 3.05 -22.55 -0.16
N PHE A 127 4.33 -22.30 0.15
CA PHE A 127 5.24 -21.61 -0.77
C PHE A 127 5.53 -22.48 -2.00
N PRO A 128 5.54 -21.91 -3.22
CA PRO A 128 5.81 -22.68 -4.42
C PRO A 128 7.20 -23.33 -4.42
N ASN A 129 7.28 -24.62 -4.77
CA ASN A 129 8.55 -25.37 -4.79
C ASN A 129 9.59 -24.77 -5.74
N ASN A 130 9.16 -24.17 -6.86
CA ASN A 130 10.06 -23.47 -7.79
C ASN A 130 10.66 -22.16 -7.24
N MET A 131 10.32 -21.79 -6.01
CA MET A 131 10.82 -20.61 -5.29
C MET A 131 11.48 -20.98 -3.96
N GLU A 132 11.93 -22.23 -3.80
CA GLU A 132 12.49 -22.76 -2.54
C GLU A 132 13.68 -21.94 -2.00
N GLY A 133 14.51 -21.36 -2.87
CA GLY A 133 15.59 -20.46 -2.46
C GLY A 133 15.08 -19.23 -1.68
N PHE A 134 13.95 -18.67 -2.08
CA PHE A 134 13.30 -17.56 -1.35
C PHE A 134 12.67 -18.04 -0.06
N LYS A 135 12.02 -19.21 -0.06
CA LYS A 135 11.45 -19.83 1.15
C LYS A 135 12.49 -19.96 2.25
N ASN A 136 13.66 -20.53 1.93
CA ASN A 136 14.76 -20.73 2.89
C ASN A 136 15.27 -19.41 3.48
N ALA A 137 15.34 -18.35 2.67
CA ALA A 137 15.71 -17.02 3.15
C ALA A 137 14.63 -16.42 4.07
N LEU A 138 13.36 -16.59 3.74
CA LEU A 138 12.23 -16.11 4.55
C LEU A 138 12.11 -16.85 5.88
N GLU A 139 12.40 -18.16 5.93
CA GLU A 139 12.46 -18.91 7.18
C GLU A 139 13.51 -18.33 8.14
N LYS A 140 14.70 -18.01 7.62
CA LYS A 140 15.76 -17.34 8.41
C LYS A 140 15.34 -15.96 8.89
N LEU A 141 14.62 -15.20 8.06
CA LEU A 141 14.05 -13.91 8.45
C LEU A 141 13.12 -14.05 9.66
N PHE A 142 12.19 -15.01 9.65
CA PHE A 142 11.29 -15.21 10.79
C PHE A 142 12.04 -15.64 12.06
N VAL A 143 13.06 -16.51 11.94
CA VAL A 143 13.92 -16.85 13.08
C VAL A 143 14.63 -15.62 13.66
N ALA A 144 15.18 -14.75 12.80
CA ALA A 144 15.86 -13.54 13.26
C ALA A 144 14.90 -12.57 13.99
N LEU A 145 13.69 -12.41 13.48
CA LEU A 145 12.66 -11.57 14.12
C LEU A 145 12.27 -12.11 15.51
N ASP A 146 12.13 -13.43 15.65
CA ASP A 146 11.81 -14.07 16.93
C ASP A 146 12.94 -13.86 17.96
N LEU A 147 14.21 -13.85 17.53
CA LEU A 147 15.37 -13.57 18.38
C LEU A 147 15.43 -12.11 18.84
N PHE A 148 15.09 -11.15 17.97
CA PHE A 148 15.11 -9.72 18.33
C PHE A 148 14.04 -9.34 19.34
N GLU A 149 12.90 -10.04 19.36
CA GLU A 149 11.85 -9.80 20.35
C GLU A 149 12.14 -10.47 21.69
N SER A 150 12.76 -11.65 21.67
CA SER A 150 13.14 -12.37 22.90
C SER A 150 14.36 -11.76 23.62
N GLY A 151 15.23 -11.04 22.91
CA GLY A 151 16.36 -10.30 23.50
C GLY A 151 16.03 -8.90 24.04
N ASN A 152 14.78 -8.44 23.91
CA ASN A 152 14.31 -7.13 24.40
C ASN A 152 13.44 -7.23 25.66
N ASN A 153 13.42 -8.40 26.32
CA ASN A 153 12.77 -8.63 27.63
C ASN A 153 13.80 -8.74 28.75
#